data_AF-A0A946TJE9-F1
#
_entry.id   AF-A0A946TJE9-F1
#
_cell.length_a   1.000
_cell.length_b   1.000
_cell.length_c   1.000
_cell.angle_alpha   90.00
_cell.angle_beta   90.00
_cell.angle_gamma   90.00
#
_symmetry.space_group_name_H-M   'P 1'
#
loop_
_entity.id
_entity.type
_entity.pdbx_description
1 polymer ?
#
loop_
_entity_poly.entity_id
_entity_poly.type
_entity_poly.pdbx_seq_one_letter_code
_entity_poly.pdbx_strand_id
1 'polypeptide(L)'
;MKNEQTTDNYEEEYAQRKLYQKLYNNMALFGRYCLGTATKLATPPFHSEIYDNLRTDETRMLIAAPRGSSKSTLVSLVYPLWRIAFKKSDEELFIVIISESQTQSENFLARIKHHLMNSQMFIDLFGENGPGNARRWTNTDIVLK
;
A
#
# COMPACT_ATOMS: atom_id res chain seq x y z
N MET A 1 7.75 -3.91 44.40
CA MET A 1 6.64 -4.30 43.52
C MET A 1 7.19 -4.33 42.10
N LYS A 2 7.50 -5.53 41.60
CA LYS A 2 8.04 -5.77 40.26
C LYS A 2 6.95 -6.45 39.43
N ASN A 3 6.80 -5.98 38.18
CA ASN A 3 6.31 -6.71 37.02
C ASN A 3 4.81 -7.01 36.92
N GLU A 4 4.01 -6.00 36.55
CA GLU A 4 2.70 -6.19 35.89
C GLU A 4 2.64 -5.53 34.49
N GLN A 5 3.59 -4.64 34.14
CA GLN A 5 3.56 -3.92 32.85
C GLN A 5 4.18 -4.66 31.65
N THR A 6 4.77 -5.84 31.86
CA THR A 6 5.55 -6.50 30.80
C THR A 6 4.70 -7.47 29.97
N THR A 7 3.62 -8.02 30.51
CA THR A 7 2.78 -9.03 29.82
C THR A 7 1.83 -8.43 28.79
N ASP A 8 1.26 -7.25 29.05
CA ASP A 8 0.30 -6.59 28.13
C ASP A 8 0.93 -6.21 26.79
N ASN A 9 2.20 -5.77 26.79
CA ASN A 9 2.90 -5.38 25.57
C ASN A 9 3.20 -6.58 24.64
N TYR A 10 3.38 -7.79 25.18
CA TYR A 10 3.67 -8.96 24.34
C TYR A 10 2.48 -9.41 23.50
N GLU A 11 1.26 -9.36 24.06
CA GLU A 11 0.05 -9.75 23.33
C GLU A 11 -0.25 -8.76 22.20
N GLU A 12 -0.09 -7.46 22.47
CA GLU A 12 -0.25 -6.39 21.48
C GLU A 12 0.80 -6.51 20.35
N GLU A 13 2.08 -6.68 20.69
CA GLU A 13 3.13 -6.89 19.71
C GLU A 13 2.88 -8.15 18.87
N TYR A 14 2.44 -9.25 19.49
CA TYR A 14 2.11 -10.49 18.78
C TYR A 14 0.94 -10.28 17.81
N ALA A 15 -0.12 -9.60 18.26
CA ALA A 15 -1.28 -9.28 17.43
C ALA A 15 -0.88 -8.39 16.25
N GLN A 16 -0.04 -7.38 16.48
CA GLN A 16 0.46 -6.48 15.43
C GLN A 16 1.33 -7.23 14.41
N ARG A 17 2.23 -8.11 14.86
CA ARG A 17 3.03 -8.96 13.95
C ARG A 17 2.16 -9.89 13.12
N LYS A 18 1.14 -10.49 13.72
CA LYS A 18 0.19 -11.37 13.02
C LYS A 18 -0.64 -10.59 11.99
N LEU A 19 -1.06 -9.37 12.33
CA LEU A 19 -1.74 -8.48 11.40
C LEU A 19 -0.81 -8.09 10.25
N TYR A 20 0.42 -7.66 10.54
CA TYR A 20 1.43 -7.34 9.54
C TYR A 20 1.62 -8.49 8.54
N GLN A 21 1.81 -9.72 9.02
CA GLN A 21 1.93 -10.90 8.17
C GLN A 21 0.68 -11.16 7.31
N LYS A 22 -0.52 -10.96 7.86
CA LYS A 22 -1.77 -11.11 7.09
C LYS A 22 -1.88 -10.09 5.97
N LEU A 23 -1.55 -8.82 6.25
CA LEU A 23 -1.59 -7.75 5.26
C LEU A 23 -0.48 -7.91 4.20
N TYR A 24 0.68 -8.38 4.60
CA TYR A 24 1.75 -8.76 3.69
C TYR A 24 1.28 -9.86 2.74
N ASN A 25 0.66 -10.93 3.24
CA ASN A 25 0.25 -12.08 2.44
C ASN A 25 -1.04 -11.86 1.62
N ASN A 26 -1.84 -10.84 1.96
CA ASN A 26 -3.12 -10.59 1.31
C ASN A 26 -3.27 -9.11 0.93
N MET A 27 -2.92 -8.79 -0.32
CA MET A 27 -2.95 -7.42 -0.83
C MET A 27 -4.37 -6.84 -0.91
N ALA A 28 -5.39 -7.68 -1.14
CA ALA A 28 -6.79 -7.26 -1.09
C ALA A 28 -7.19 -6.82 0.32
N LEU A 29 -6.78 -7.58 1.33
CA LEU A 29 -7.00 -7.24 2.74
C LEU A 29 -6.23 -5.98 3.13
N PHE A 30 -4.98 -5.82 2.69
CA PHE A 30 -4.23 -4.57 2.84
C PHE A 30 -4.97 -3.38 2.25
N GLY A 31 -5.49 -3.50 1.02
CA GLY A 31 -6.29 -2.45 0.39
C GLY A 31 -7.50 -2.08 1.25
N ARG A 32 -8.26 -3.06 1.74
CA ARG A 32 -9.43 -2.81 2.59
C ARG A 32 -9.09 -2.18 3.93
N TYR A 33 -8.04 -2.67 4.57
CA TYR A 33 -7.65 -2.26 5.91
C TYR A 33 -6.99 -0.88 5.91
N CYS A 34 -5.98 -0.68 5.06
CA CYS A 34 -5.21 0.56 5.00
C CYS A 34 -5.83 1.60 4.07
N LEU A 35 -6.58 1.21 3.04
CA LEU A 35 -7.04 2.12 1.98
C LEU A 35 -8.56 2.16 1.87
N GLY A 36 -9.28 1.94 2.98
CA GLY A 36 -10.73 1.71 3.00
C GLY A 36 -11.59 2.70 2.19
N THR A 37 -11.16 3.95 1.99
CA THR A 37 -11.84 4.90 1.10
C THR A 37 -11.79 4.52 -0.38
N ALA A 38 -10.74 3.84 -0.83
CA ALA A 38 -10.50 3.41 -2.21
C ALA A 38 -11.01 2.00 -2.54
N THR A 39 -11.31 1.15 -1.55
CA THR A 39 -11.70 -0.26 -1.74
C THR A 39 -12.95 -0.65 -0.94
N LYS A 40 -14.03 0.14 -1.05
CA LYS A 40 -15.29 -0.09 -0.32
C LYS A 40 -16.12 -1.26 -0.86
N LEU A 41 -15.98 -1.54 -2.16
CA LEU A 41 -16.80 -2.53 -2.83
C LEU A 41 -16.25 -3.95 -2.62
N ALA A 42 -17.13 -4.94 -2.81
CA ALA A 42 -16.72 -6.34 -2.81
C ALA A 42 -15.62 -6.58 -3.86
N THR A 43 -14.65 -7.40 -3.49
CA THR A 43 -13.52 -7.79 -4.32
C THR A 43 -13.99 -8.94 -5.22
N PRO A 44 -14.18 -8.74 -6.53
CA PRO A 44 -14.55 -9.82 -7.43
C PRO A 44 -13.41 -10.85 -7.55
N PRO A 45 -13.71 -12.12 -7.87
CA PRO A 45 -12.71 -13.18 -7.93
C PRO A 45 -11.47 -12.85 -8.78
N PHE A 46 -11.64 -12.19 -9.93
CA PHE A 46 -10.53 -11.83 -10.83
C PHE A 46 -9.51 -10.84 -10.23
N HIS A 47 -9.84 -10.11 -9.16
CA HIS A 47 -8.86 -9.27 -8.46
C HIS A 47 -7.79 -10.12 -7.81
N SER A 48 -8.12 -11.32 -7.33
CA SER A 48 -7.16 -12.25 -6.73
C SER A 48 -6.09 -12.64 -7.74
N GLU A 49 -6.50 -12.96 -8.97
CA GLU A 49 -5.57 -13.27 -10.06
C GLU A 49 -4.62 -12.10 -10.35
N ILE A 50 -5.13 -10.87 -10.39
CA ILE A 50 -4.28 -9.68 -10.55
C ILE A 50 -3.28 -9.55 -9.40
N TYR A 51 -3.73 -9.72 -8.16
CA TYR A 51 -2.85 -9.63 -7.00
C TYR A 51 -1.78 -10.73 -6.95
N ASP A 52 -2.15 -11.96 -7.28
CA ASP A 52 -1.23 -13.10 -7.30
C ASP A 52 -0.15 -12.88 -8.36
N ASN A 53 -0.54 -12.45 -9.56
CA ASN A 53 0.41 -12.10 -10.62
C ASN A 53 1.33 -10.95 -10.18
N LEU A 54 0.81 -9.91 -9.52
CA LEU A 54 1.63 -8.76 -9.05
C LEU A 54 2.66 -9.13 -7.97
N ARG A 55 2.55 -10.29 -7.33
CA ARG A 55 3.49 -10.78 -6.32
C ARG A 55 4.62 -11.63 -6.90
N THR A 56 4.51 -12.04 -8.16
CA THR A 56 5.55 -12.84 -8.81
C THR A 56 6.79 -12.00 -9.12
N ASP A 57 7.91 -12.67 -9.35
CA ASP A 57 9.15 -12.02 -9.82
C ASP A 57 9.11 -11.68 -11.33
N GLU A 58 7.94 -11.84 -11.97
CA GLU A 58 7.76 -11.52 -13.39
C GLU A 58 7.95 -10.02 -13.65
N THR A 59 8.84 -9.72 -14.58
CA THR A 59 9.22 -8.34 -14.88
C THR A 59 8.24 -7.64 -15.83
N ARG A 60 7.37 -8.40 -16.51
CA ARG A 60 6.43 -7.88 -17.51
C ARG A 60 5.09 -8.58 -17.41
N MET A 61 4.03 -7.78 -17.36
CA MET A 61 2.67 -8.27 -17.22
C MET A 61 1.72 -7.40 -18.04
N LEU A 62 0.74 -8.05 -18.68
CA LEU A 62 -0.36 -7.39 -19.36
C LEU A 62 -1.68 -7.80 -18.70
N ILE A 63 -2.45 -6.81 -18.24
CA ILE A 63 -3.80 -7.03 -17.70
C ILE A 63 -4.82 -6.44 -18.67
N ALA A 64 -5.46 -7.31 -19.44
CA ALA A 64 -6.56 -6.95 -20.32
C ALA A 64 -7.90 -7.18 -19.62
N ALA A 65 -8.50 -6.12 -19.06
CA ALA A 65 -9.80 -6.19 -18.39
C ALA A 65 -10.72 -5.04 -18.80
N PRO A 66 -12.06 -5.25 -18.80
CA PRO A 66 -13.05 -4.24 -19.18
C PRO A 66 -12.93 -2.94 -18.37
N ARG A 67 -13.51 -1.85 -18.89
CA ARG A 67 -13.66 -0.60 -18.13
C ARG A 67 -14.52 -0.87 -16.88
N GLY A 68 -14.24 -0.14 -15.79
CA GLY A 68 -14.93 -0.33 -14.52
C GLY A 68 -14.45 -1.51 -13.65
N SER A 69 -13.47 -2.29 -14.13
CA SER A 69 -12.86 -3.40 -13.36
C SER A 69 -12.00 -2.97 -12.17
N SER A 70 -11.83 -1.66 -11.94
CA SER A 70 -10.93 -1.08 -10.93
C SER A 70 -9.45 -1.45 -11.10
N LYS A 71 -9.04 -2.03 -12.24
CA LYS A 71 -7.65 -2.46 -12.48
C LYS A 71 -6.60 -1.38 -12.18
N SER A 72 -6.86 -0.12 -12.54
CA SER A 72 -5.92 0.98 -12.27
C SER A 72 -5.86 1.34 -10.79
N THR A 73 -6.93 1.14 -10.03
CA THR A 73 -6.87 1.27 -8.56
C THR A 73 -5.99 0.17 -7.97
N LEU A 74 -6.09 -1.07 -8.46
CA LEU A 74 -5.26 -2.17 -7.97
C LEU A 74 -3.78 -1.94 -8.31
N VAL A 75 -3.48 -1.69 -9.58
CA VAL A 75 -2.11 -1.63 -10.10
C VAL A 75 -1.41 -0.29 -9.81
N SER A 76 -2.13 0.83 -9.85
CA SER A 76 -1.54 2.18 -9.73
C SER A 76 -1.77 2.84 -8.38
N LEU A 77 -2.49 2.21 -7.45
CA LEU A 77 -2.68 2.72 -6.08
C LEU A 77 -2.38 1.66 -5.01
N VAL A 78 -3.12 0.54 -5.00
CA VAL A 78 -2.97 -0.48 -3.95
C VAL A 78 -1.58 -1.10 -3.99
N TYR A 79 -1.13 -1.53 -5.17
CA TYR A 79 0.16 -2.19 -5.31
C TYR A 79 1.37 -1.29 -4.96
N PRO A 80 1.46 -0.03 -5.45
CA PRO A 80 2.52 0.89 -5.01
C PRO A 80 2.55 1.10 -3.50
N LEU A 81 1.39 1.29 -2.85
CA LEU A 81 1.32 1.47 -1.39
C LEU A 81 1.70 0.20 -0.64
N TRP A 82 1.32 -0.98 -1.15
CA TRP A 82 1.75 -2.26 -0.60
C TRP A 82 3.27 -2.44 -0.73
N ARG A 83 3.85 -2.09 -1.88
CA ARG A 83 5.31 -2.12 -2.08
C ARG A 83 6.04 -1.15 -1.16
N ILE A 84 5.50 0.06 -0.94
CA ILE A 84 6.07 1.02 0.01
C ILE A 84 6.01 0.48 1.45
N ALA A 85 4.88 -0.10 1.85
CA ALA A 85 4.65 -0.61 3.21
C ALA A 85 5.52 -1.82 3.57
N PHE A 86 5.78 -2.70 2.61
CA PHE A 86 6.47 -3.98 2.82
C PHE A 86 7.82 -4.07 2.13
N LYS A 87 8.37 -2.92 1.72
CA LYS A 87 9.71 -2.80 1.15
C LYS A 87 10.75 -3.38 2.12
N LYS A 88 11.69 -4.18 1.62
CA LYS A 88 12.81 -4.66 2.45
C LYS A 88 13.79 -3.53 2.72
N SER A 89 14.49 -3.60 3.86
CA SER A 89 15.44 -2.55 4.27
C SER A 89 16.64 -2.39 3.32
N ASP A 90 16.97 -3.45 2.57
CA ASP A 90 18.06 -3.52 1.59
C ASP A 90 17.59 -3.28 0.14
N GLU A 91 16.30 -3.10 -0.09
CA GLU A 91 15.74 -2.85 -1.42
C GLU A 91 15.84 -1.36 -1.77
N GLU A 92 16.14 -1.02 -3.02
CA GLU A 92 15.95 0.33 -3.55
C GLU A 92 14.65 0.36 -4.37
N LEU A 93 13.60 0.93 -3.79
CA LEU A 93 12.28 0.97 -4.41
C LEU A 93 12.13 2.25 -5.23
N PHE A 94 12.02 2.09 -6.55
CA PHE A 94 11.72 3.17 -7.49
C PHE A 94 10.46 2.83 -8.29
N ILE A 95 9.41 3.64 -8.14
CA ILE A 95 8.11 3.40 -8.77
C ILE A 95 7.81 4.53 -9.74
N VAL A 96 7.50 4.18 -10.99
CA VAL A 96 7.05 5.12 -12.02
C VAL A 96 5.60 4.82 -12.37
N ILE A 97 4.74 5.85 -12.32
CA ILE A 97 3.33 5.74 -12.69
C ILE A 97 3.14 6.36 -14.07
N ILE A 98 2.83 5.52 -15.05
CA ILE A 98 2.53 5.93 -16.42
C ILE A 98 1.04 5.77 -16.67
N SER A 99 0.44 6.72 -17.36
CA SER A 99 -0.99 6.81 -17.63
C SER A 99 -1.22 7.51 -18.97
N GLU A 100 -2.47 7.63 -19.41
CA GLU A 100 -2.82 8.25 -20.70
C GLU A 100 -2.35 9.71 -20.79
N SER A 101 -2.32 10.42 -19.65
CA SER A 101 -1.85 11.79 -19.54
C SER A 101 -1.06 12.01 -18.26
N GLN A 102 -0.23 13.05 -18.24
CA GLN A 102 0.51 13.48 -17.04
C GLN A 102 -0.45 13.77 -15.88
N THR A 103 -1.55 14.49 -16.14
CA THR A 103 -2.56 14.79 -15.13
C THR A 103 -3.16 13.52 -14.52
N GLN A 104 -3.35 12.46 -15.31
CA GLN A 104 -3.83 11.18 -14.77
C GLN A 104 -2.79 10.52 -13.86
N SER A 105 -1.50 10.55 -14.23
CA SER A 105 -0.41 10.07 -13.35
C SER A 105 -0.31 10.89 -12.05
N GLU A 106 -0.39 12.21 -12.13
CA GLU A 106 -0.39 13.11 -10.97
C GLU A 106 -1.57 12.83 -10.04
N ASN A 107 -2.76 12.54 -10.60
CA ASN A 107 -3.93 12.15 -9.83
C ASN A 107 -3.72 10.82 -9.07
N PHE A 108 -3.04 9.84 -9.66
CA PHE A 108 -2.68 8.61 -8.95
C PHE A 108 -1.68 8.89 -7.82
N LEU A 109 -0.65 9.72 -8.07
CA LEU A 109 0.30 10.10 -7.03
C LEU A 109 -0.39 10.87 -5.90
N ALA A 110 -1.31 11.79 -6.22
CA ALA A 110 -2.11 12.51 -5.23
C ALA A 110 -2.93 11.55 -4.34
N ARG A 111 -3.49 10.49 -4.92
CA ARG A 111 -4.20 9.44 -4.15
C ARG A 111 -3.24 8.65 -3.25
N ILE A 112 -2.06 8.28 -3.75
CA ILE A 112 -1.02 7.62 -2.93
C ILE A 112 -0.67 8.50 -1.73
N LYS A 113 -0.33 9.76 -1.98
CA LYS A 113 -0.03 10.77 -0.96
C LYS A 113 -1.14 10.90 0.08
N HIS A 114 -2.38 10.97 -0.39
CA HIS A 114 -3.54 11.06 0.51
C HIS A 114 -3.56 9.88 1.49
N HIS A 115 -3.30 8.66 1.04
CA HIS A 115 -3.29 7.50 1.93
C HIS A 115 -2.07 7.46 2.86
N LEU A 116 -0.89 7.89 2.39
CA LEU A 116 0.30 8.02 3.25
C LEU A 116 0.10 9.02 4.39
N MET A 117 -0.75 10.04 4.20
CA MET A 117 -0.98 11.12 5.16
C MET A 117 -2.23 10.94 6.03
N ASN A 118 -3.28 10.31 5.50
CA ASN A 118 -4.60 10.35 6.12
C ASN A 118 -5.15 8.95 6.48
N SER A 119 -4.44 7.88 6.15
CA SER A 119 -4.83 6.55 6.62
C SER A 119 -4.22 6.27 7.98
N GLN A 120 -5.02 6.41 9.05
CA GLN A 120 -4.58 6.09 10.40
C GLN A 120 -4.09 4.64 10.50
N MET A 121 -4.82 3.69 9.90
CA MET A 121 -4.42 2.27 9.87
C MET A 121 -3.08 2.03 9.17
N PHE A 122 -2.75 2.83 8.15
CA PHE A 122 -1.44 2.76 7.51
C PHE A 122 -0.36 3.38 8.41
N ILE A 123 -0.62 4.56 8.97
CA ILE A 123 0.32 5.29 9.83
C ILE A 123 0.65 4.49 11.09
N ASP A 124 -0.34 3.89 11.74
CA ASP A 124 -0.16 3.10 12.96
C ASP A 124 0.73 1.87 12.73
N LEU A 125 0.68 1.28 11.52
CA LEU A 125 1.44 0.07 11.19
C LEU A 125 2.82 0.36 10.59
N PHE A 126 2.95 1.41 9.78
CA PHE A 126 4.14 1.66 8.95
C PHE A 126 4.81 3.01 9.22
N GLY A 127 4.24 3.81 10.12
CA GLY A 127 4.72 5.14 10.46
C GLY A 127 4.30 6.23 9.46
N GLU A 128 4.55 7.48 9.86
CA GLU A 128 4.20 8.65 9.07
C GLU A 128 5.17 8.88 7.89
N ASN A 129 4.65 8.74 6.67
CA ASN A 129 5.39 8.97 5.42
C ASN A 129 4.94 10.27 4.72
N GLY A 130 4.58 11.28 5.52
CA GLY A 130 4.09 12.57 5.03
C GLY A 130 5.20 13.56 4.64
N PRO A 131 4.83 14.78 4.22
CA PRO A 131 5.76 15.82 3.77
C PRO A 131 6.80 16.23 4.83
N GLY A 132 6.50 16.10 6.12
CA GLY A 132 7.47 16.37 7.19
C GLY A 132 8.59 15.32 7.30
N ASN A 133 8.37 14.12 6.75
CA ASN A 133 9.34 13.02 6.76
C ASN A 133 9.91 12.71 5.38
N ALA A 134 9.28 13.11 4.28
CA ALA A 134 9.83 12.88 2.95
C ALA A 134 11.03 13.80 2.64
N ARG A 135 11.99 13.30 1.86
CA ARG A 135 13.09 14.13 1.29
C ARG A 135 12.60 15.06 0.19
N ARG A 136 11.52 14.67 -0.51
CA ARG A 136 10.90 15.47 -1.57
C ARG A 136 9.41 15.19 -1.65
N TRP A 137 8.61 16.24 -1.87
CA TRP A 137 7.15 16.14 -1.93
C TRP A 137 6.54 17.14 -2.90
N THR A 138 6.49 16.80 -4.20
CA THR A 138 5.99 17.67 -5.28
C THR A 138 4.79 17.04 -5.98
N ASN A 139 4.06 17.78 -6.82
CA ASN A 139 2.91 17.22 -7.55
C ASN A 139 3.29 16.07 -8.49
N THR A 140 4.53 16.04 -8.98
CA THR A 140 5.01 15.09 -9.97
C THR A 140 5.77 13.91 -9.36
N ASP A 141 6.36 14.09 -8.18
CA ASP A 141 7.21 13.08 -7.56
C ASP A 141 7.33 13.22 -6.03
N ILE A 142 7.63 12.11 -5.36
CA ILE A 142 7.97 12.08 -3.94
C ILE A 142 9.20 11.21 -3.70
N VAL A 143 9.98 11.54 -2.68
CA VAL A 143 11.10 10.72 -2.21
C VAL A 143 10.92 10.52 -0.71
N LEU A 144 10.63 9.29 -0.31
CA LEU A 144 10.49 8.90 1.11
C LEU A 144 11.87 8.76 1.77
N LYS A 145 11.90 8.66 3.10
CA LYS A 145 13.15 8.68 3.88
C LYS A 145 14.00 7.42 3.70
#